data_AF-A0A7K3A642-F1
#
_entry.id   AF-A0A7K3A642-F1
#
_cell.length_a   1.000
_cell.length_b   1.000
_cell.length_c   1.000
_cell.angle_alpha   90.00
_cell.angle_beta   90.00
_cell.angle_gamma   90.00
#
_symmetry.space_group_name_H-M   'P 1'
#
loop_
_entity.id
_entity.type
_entity.pdbx_description
1 polymer ?
#
loop_
_entity_poly.entity_id
_entity_poly.type
_entity_poly.pdbx_seq_one_letter_code
_entity_poly.pdbx_strand_id
1 'polypeptide(L)' 'MSPRASATDRTLMQLPLNQWVTVQAAAQSARIDHQAILGIVRAGRRRGVLRTRLTGSEQQVMRIYPAPRRPARAT' A
#
# COMPACT_ATOMS: atom_id res chain seq x y z
N MET A 1 22.15 7.13 -9.30
CA MET A 1 21.13 6.36 -10.02
C MET A 1 19.79 6.55 -9.33
N SER A 2 18.87 7.30 -9.93
CA SER A 2 17.53 7.50 -9.38
C SER A 2 16.83 6.15 -9.24
N PRO A 3 16.34 5.77 -8.05
CA PRO A 3 15.60 4.53 -7.90
C PRO A 3 14.30 4.70 -8.70
N ARG A 4 14.12 3.93 -9.77
CA ARG A 4 12.81 3.83 -10.42
C ARG A 4 11.85 3.30 -9.36
N ALA A 5 11.00 4.18 -8.82
CA ALA A 5 9.94 3.78 -7.91
C ALA A 5 9.12 2.68 -8.60
N SER A 6 9.03 1.51 -7.96
CA SER A 6 8.26 0.40 -8.52
C SER A 6 6.80 0.82 -8.68
N ALA A 7 6.04 0.16 -9.56
CA ALA A 7 4.60 0.41 -9.66
C ALA A 7 3.92 0.29 -8.28
N THR A 8 4.37 -0.67 -7.46
CA THR A 8 3.97 -0.82 -6.06
C THR A 8 4.27 0.43 -5.23
N ASP A 9 5.48 1.00 -5.33
CA ASP A 9 5.84 2.19 -4.55
C ASP A 9 4.98 3.39 -4.95
N ARG A 10 4.75 3.59 -6.25
CA ARG A 10 3.87 4.66 -6.74
C ARG A 10 2.45 4.52 -6.20
N THR A 11 1.87 3.32 -6.24
CA THR A 11 0.53 3.09 -5.69
C THR A 11 0.46 3.26 -4.18
N LEU A 12 1.46 2.78 -3.44
CA LEU A 12 1.52 2.98 -1.99
C LEU A 12 1.57 4.47 -1.63
N MET A 13 2.31 5.27 -2.40
CA MET A 13 2.43 6.71 -2.19
C MET A 13 1.15 7.50 -2.50
N GLN A 14 0.21 6.93 -3.26
CA GLN A 14 -1.11 7.52 -3.50
C GLN A 14 -2.06 7.37 -2.32
N LEU A 15 -1.78 6.43 -1.39
CA LEU A 15 -2.60 6.25 -0.20
C LEU A 15 -2.33 7.37 0.82
N PRO A 16 -3.35 7.87 1.51
CA PRO A 16 -3.15 8.88 2.53
C PRO A 16 -2.30 8.33 3.69
N LEU A 17 -1.36 9.15 4.17
CA LEU A 17 -0.48 8.81 5.28
C LEU A 17 -1.25 8.92 6.60
N ASN A 18 -1.13 7.92 7.47
CA ASN A 18 -1.76 7.86 8.78
C ASN A 18 -3.30 7.99 8.76
N GLN A 19 -3.93 7.64 7.64
CA GLN A 19 -5.39 7.58 7.51
C GLN A 19 -5.83 6.18 7.10
N TRP A 20 -6.89 5.69 7.72
CA TRP A 20 -7.52 4.43 7.35
C TRP A 20 -8.44 4.65 6.16
N VAL A 21 -8.22 3.86 5.10
CA VAL A 21 -9.10 3.82 3.93
C VAL A 21 -9.49 2.37 3.64
N THR A 22 -10.68 2.15 3.08
CA THR A 22 -11.07 0.81 2.65
C THR A 22 -10.16 0.33 1.50
N VAL A 23 -9.95 -0.97 1.38
CA VAL A 23 -9.20 -1.54 0.25
C VAL A 23 -9.84 -1.15 -1.09
N GLN A 24 -11.16 -1.01 -1.13
CA GLN A 24 -11.89 -0.56 -2.32
C GLN A 24 -11.59 0.91 -2.65
N ALA A 25 -11.62 1.81 -1.67
CA ALA A 25 -11.26 3.22 -1.88
C ALA A 25 -9.79 3.38 -2.29
N ALA A 26 -8.90 2.54 -1.74
CA ALA A 26 -7.50 2.46 -2.16
C ALA A 26 -7.36 2.04 -3.63
N ALA A 27 -8.11 1.02 -4.07
CA ALA A 27 -8.13 0.58 -5.47
C ALA A 27 -8.61 1.68 -6.42
N GLN A 28 -9.71 2.35 -6.06
CA GLN A 28 -10.29 3.46 -6.83
C GLN A 28 -9.31 4.63 -6.96
N SER A 29 -8.68 5.04 -5.85
CA SER A 29 -7.71 6.14 -5.84
C SER A 29 -6.49 5.82 -6.71
N ALA A 30 -6.07 4.55 -6.72
CA ALA A 30 -4.96 4.07 -7.52
C ALA A 30 -5.32 3.72 -8.96
N ARG A 31 -6.61 3.74 -9.32
CA ARG A 31 -7.15 3.32 -10.63
C ARG A 31 -6.68 1.94 -11.06
N ILE A 32 -6.67 0.99 -10.12
CA ILE A 32 -6.34 -0.42 -10.37
C ILE A 32 -7.47 -1.31 -9.90
N ASP A 33 -7.48 -2.54 -10.40
CA ASP A 33 -8.46 -3.55 -10.02
C ASP A 33 -8.29 -3.99 -8.57
N HIS A 34 -9.38 -4.55 -8.02
CA HIS A 34 -9.41 -5.00 -6.64
C HIS A 34 -8.38 -6.12 -6.37
N GLN A 35 -8.10 -7.00 -7.33
CA GLN A 35 -7.13 -8.08 -7.13
C GLN A 35 -5.69 -7.54 -7.10
N ALA A 36 -5.35 -6.58 -7.96
CA ALA A 36 -4.02 -5.95 -7.96
C ALA A 36 -3.76 -5.17 -6.67
N ILE A 37 -4.75 -4.43 -6.13
CA ILE A 37 -4.54 -3.71 -4.86
C ILE A 37 -4.26 -4.69 -3.72
N LEU A 38 -4.87 -5.87 -3.69
CA LEU A 38 -4.59 -6.88 -2.66
C LEU A 38 -3.14 -7.36 -2.72
N GLY A 39 -2.57 -7.50 -3.92
CA GLY A 39 -1.15 -7.79 -4.11
C GLY A 39 -0.24 -6.70 -3.55
N ILE A 40 -0.59 -5.43 -3.82
CA ILE A 40 0.13 -4.25 -3.32
C ILE A 40 0.02 -4.14 -1.79
N VAL A 41 -1.16 -4.42 -1.22
CA VAL A 41 -1.37 -4.43 0.23
C VAL A 41 -0.51 -5.50 0.89
N ARG A 42 -0.45 -6.71 0.34
CA ARG A 42 0.44 -7.77 0.82
C ARG A 42 1.92 -7.37 0.73
N ALA A 43 2.34 -6.74 -0.36
CA ALA A 43 3.71 -6.26 -0.52
C ALA A 43 4.04 -5.14 0.50
N GLY A 44 3.13 -4.17 0.68
CA GLY A 44 3.29 -3.09 1.64
C GLY A 44 3.33 -3.56 3.09
N ARG A 45 2.51 -4.56 3.46
CA ARG A 45 2.58 -5.20 4.78
C ARG A 45 3.91 -5.91 5.00
N ARG A 46 4.38 -6.71 4.04
CA ARG A 46 5.68 -7.41 4.12
C ARG A 46 6.86 -6.43 4.27
N ARG A 47 6.76 -5.25 3.66
CA ARG A 47 7.75 -4.17 3.79
C ARG A 47 7.58 -3.33 5.06
N GLY A 48 6.54 -3.56 5.86
CA GLY A 48 6.25 -2.76 7.05
C GLY A 48 5.95 -1.29 6.75
N VAL A 49 5.34 -0.99 5.59
CA VAL A 49 4.90 0.37 5.20
C VAL A 49 3.39 0.56 5.26
N LEU A 50 2.64 -0.53 5.39
CA LEU A 50 1.20 -0.52 5.58
C LEU A 50 0.81 -1.25 6.87
N ARG A 51 -0.25 -0.78 7.50
CA ARG A 51 -1.08 -1.57 8.41
C ARG A 51 -2.41 -1.90 7.76
N THR A 52 -2.99 -3.02 8.18
CA THR A 52 -4.33 -3.43 7.80
C THR A 52 -5.15 -3.74 9.04
N ARG A 53 -6.44 -3.45 8.98
CA ARG A 53 -7.42 -3.89 9.99
C ARG A 53 -8.69 -4.35 9.31
N LEU A 54 -9.50 -5.10 10.04
CA LEU A 54 -10.89 -5.37 9.69
C LEU A 54 -11.78 -4.43 10.50
N THR A 55 -12.78 -3.85 9.85
CA THR A 55 -13.79 -3.00 10.50
C THR A 55 -15.14 -3.42 9.97
N GLY A 56 -15.89 -4.16 10.78
CA GLY A 56 -17.07 -4.89 10.30
C GLY A 56 -16.70 -5.93 9.24
N SER A 57 -17.39 -5.89 8.11
CA SER A 57 -17.11 -6.72 6.93
C SER A 57 -16.06 -6.14 5.99
N GLU A 58 -15.52 -4.94 6.27
CA GLU A 58 -14.60 -4.26 5.37
C GLU A 58 -13.14 -4.37 5.81
N GLN A 59 -12.26 -4.63 4.84
CA GLN A 59 -10.82 -4.53 5.06
C GLN A 59 -10.36 -3.08 4.82
N GLN A 60 -9.64 -2.54 5.78
CA GLN A 60 -9.04 -1.20 5.71
C GLN A 60 -7.52 -1.29 5.72
N VAL A 61 -6.89 -0.34 5.04
CA VAL A 61 -5.44 -0.17 4.92
C VAL A 61 -5.06 1.24 5.37
N MET A 62 -3.88 1.37 5.96
CA MET A 62 -3.30 2.65 6.31
C MET A 62 -1.82 2.64 5.97
N ARG A 63 -1.37 3.65 5.22
CA ARG A 63 0.06 3.89 5.03
C ARG A 63 0.64 4.48 6.30
N ILE A 64 1.70 3.86 6.82
CA ILE A 64 2.39 4.29 8.04
C ILE A 64 3.79 4.84 7.79
N TYR A 65 4.25 4.80 6.53
CA TYR A 65 5.59 5.21 6.17
C TYR A 65 5.54 6.34 5.12
N PRO A 66 6.23 7.47 5.34
CA PRO A 66 6.07 8.67 4.49
C PRO A 66 6.79 8.57 3.15
N ALA A 67 7.74 7.64 2.99
CA ALA A 67 8.59 7.52 1.81
C ALA A 67 8.41 6.16 1.11
N PRO A 68 8.86 5.99 -0.15
CA PRO A 68 8.99 4.67 -0.74
C PRO A 68 10.07 3.89 0.03
N ARG A 69 9.67 3.02 0.96
CA ARG A 69 10.61 2.16 1.68
C ARG A 69 11.19 1.17 0.68
N ARG A 70 12.51 1.25 0.47
CA ARG A 70 13.22 0.24 -0.32
C ARG A 70 12.88 -1.15 0.23
N PRO A 71 12.63 -2.16 -0.62
CA PRO A 71 12.58 -3.53 -0.13
C PRO A 71 13.86 -3.80 0.65
N ALA A 72 13.72 -4.34 1.86
CA ALA A 72 14.87 -4.84 2.59
C ALA A 72 15.61 -5.78 1.64
N ARG A 73 16.90 -5.50 1.40
CA ARG A 73 17.75 -6.36 0.59
C ARG A 73 17.64 -7.75 1.21
N ALA A 74 17.05 -8.69 0.48
CA ALA A 74 17.10 -10.09 0.90
C ALA A 74 18.58 -10.47 0.91
N THR A 75 19.14 -10.63 2.10
CA THR A 75 20.41 -11.30 2.35
C THR A 75 20.20 -12.79 2.25
#